data_AF-A0A015JEF2-F1
#
_entry.id   AF-A0A015JEF2-F1
#
_cell.length_a   1.000
_cell.length_b   1.000
_cell.length_c   1.000
_cell.angle_alpha   90.00
_cell.angle_beta   90.00
_cell.angle_gamma   90.00
#
_symmetry.space_group_name_H-M   'P 1'
#
loop_
_entity.id
_entity.type
_entity.pdbx_description
1 polymer ?
#
loop_
_entity_poly.entity_id
_entity_poly.type
_entity_poly.pdbx_seq_one_letter_code
_entity_poly.pdbx_strand_id
1 'polypeptide(L)'
;MTRLEGGCFQYKEDLEGLCMTCNKYGYLVFAEIEKIIEKYVINPGIQDFDKKLQIDDMGNAIHVSCVSHCLRHAFGDYNRDHPKVCEKLFVFFEKLKNNLNITHYQTLKEYRKQLIFFMFHHAQKTYLNAQLNSNLLQLNSDGALLIVDYKMRILSKSSRKTKSEFFGKRDWSLHSILVYTKNSKTHNFNIQAFDHWSNDTKQNAWFTASSLYSIIETLEKKSSWITTLQKL
;
A
#
# COMPACT_ATOMS: atom_id res chain seq x y z
N MET A 1 -29.33 1.76 -5.87
CA MET A 1 -29.09 3.16 -6.25
C MET A 1 -29.81 4.04 -5.24
N THR A 2 -29.08 4.60 -4.29
CA THR A 2 -29.67 5.49 -3.27
C THR A 2 -28.69 6.64 -3.08
N ARG A 3 -29.11 7.81 -3.56
CA ARG A 3 -28.39 9.08 -3.43
C ARG A 3 -28.52 9.57 -2.00
N LEU A 4 -27.43 10.04 -1.42
CA LEU A 4 -27.47 10.90 -0.24
C LEU A 4 -27.74 12.33 -0.73
N GLU A 5 -28.83 12.92 -0.28
CA GLU A 5 -29.24 14.30 -0.55
C GLU A 5 -28.36 15.28 0.25
N GLY A 6 -27.85 16.32 -0.41
CA GLY A 6 -26.98 17.34 0.21
C GLY A 6 -25.71 17.60 -0.61
N GLY A 7 -25.88 18.12 -1.82
CA GLY A 7 -24.84 18.27 -2.85
C GLY A 7 -23.72 19.28 -2.55
N CYS A 8 -22.85 18.99 -1.58
CA CYS A 8 -21.59 19.72 -1.37
C CYS A 8 -20.32 18.87 -1.56
N PHE A 9 -20.45 17.58 -1.88
CA PHE A 9 -19.29 16.73 -2.18
C PHE A 9 -19.50 16.02 -3.52
N GLN A 10 -18.86 16.55 -4.56
CA GLN A 10 -18.60 15.79 -5.77
C GLN A 10 -17.54 14.73 -5.42
N TYR A 11 -17.93 13.46 -5.46
CA TYR A 11 -16.97 12.37 -5.52
C TYR A 11 -16.22 12.53 -6.86
N LYS A 12 -14.97 13.00 -6.80
CA LYS A 12 -14.07 13.00 -7.95
C LYS A 12 -13.33 11.66 -7.94
N GLU A 13 -13.60 10.83 -8.93
CA GLU A 13 -12.88 9.57 -9.20
C GLU A 13 -11.36 9.80 -9.34
N ASP A 14 -10.93 11.03 -9.66
CA ASP A 14 -9.52 11.40 -9.87
C ASP A 14 -8.74 11.79 -8.60
N LEU A 15 -9.29 11.61 -7.40
CA LEU A 15 -8.55 11.81 -6.14
C LEU A 15 -7.72 10.59 -5.70
N GLU A 16 -7.58 9.59 -6.56
CA GLU A 16 -6.49 8.60 -6.48
C GLU A 16 -5.15 9.27 -6.81
N GLY A 17 -4.72 10.23 -5.99
CA GLY A 17 -3.36 10.72 -6.03
C GLY A 17 -2.42 9.52 -5.84
N LEU A 18 -1.57 9.27 -6.83
CA LEU A 18 -0.52 8.24 -6.76
C LEU A 18 0.12 8.28 -5.37
N CYS A 19 0.26 7.11 -4.74
CA CYS A 19 0.99 7.00 -3.48
C CYS A 19 2.33 7.73 -3.63
N MET A 20 2.70 8.58 -2.64
CA MET A 20 3.94 9.36 -2.71
C MET A 20 5.16 8.47 -2.95
N THR A 21 5.14 7.25 -2.40
CA THR A 21 6.15 6.23 -2.65
C THR A 21 6.18 5.83 -4.12
N CYS A 22 5.04 5.48 -4.71
CA CYS A 22 4.94 5.15 -6.13
C CYS A 22 5.40 6.29 -7.03
N ASN A 23 4.98 7.53 -6.72
CA ASN A 23 5.36 8.69 -7.51
C ASN A 23 6.87 8.97 -7.41
N LYS A 24 7.39 9.09 -6.18
CA LYS A 24 8.78 9.49 -5.92
C LYS A 24 9.80 8.44 -6.38
N TYR A 25 9.52 7.17 -6.10
CA TYR A 25 10.50 6.10 -6.26
C TYR A 25 10.24 5.21 -7.47
N GLY A 26 9.03 5.26 -8.06
CA GLY A 26 8.66 4.55 -9.27
C GLY A 26 8.56 5.50 -10.46
N TYR A 27 7.42 6.19 -10.60
CA TYR A 27 7.07 6.94 -11.81
C TYR A 27 8.08 8.03 -12.19
N LEU A 28 8.51 8.87 -11.23
CA LEU A 28 9.53 9.90 -11.53
C LEU A 28 10.87 9.28 -11.92
N VAL A 29 11.24 8.16 -11.30
CA VAL A 29 12.49 7.46 -11.60
C VAL A 29 12.44 6.83 -12.99
N PHE A 30 11.32 6.20 -13.35
CA PHE A 30 11.11 5.68 -14.69
C PHE A 30 11.17 6.80 -15.74
N ALA A 31 10.53 7.95 -15.50
CA ALA A 31 10.59 9.10 -16.41
C ALA A 31 12.03 9.62 -16.62
N GLU A 32 12.85 9.70 -15.57
CA GLU A 32 14.26 10.10 -15.71
C GLU A 32 15.10 9.04 -16.44
N ILE A 33 14.85 7.75 -16.17
CA ILE A 33 15.49 6.65 -16.88
C ILE A 33 15.10 6.66 -18.37
N GLU A 34 13.84 6.92 -18.70
CA GLU A 34 13.35 7.02 -20.08
C GLU A 34 14.11 8.10 -20.85
N LYS A 35 14.30 9.29 -20.27
CA LYS A 35 15.14 10.34 -20.88
C LYS A 35 16.57 9.89 -21.16
N ILE A 36 17.14 9.04 -20.29
CA ILE A 36 18.47 8.46 -20.49
C ILE A 36 18.41 7.42 -21.63
N ILE A 37 17.42 6.54 -21.66
CA ILE A 37 17.27 5.53 -22.72
C ILE A 37 17.06 6.16 -24.09
N GLU A 38 16.17 7.16 -24.19
CA GLU A 38 15.89 7.90 -25.42
C GLU A 38 17.16 8.50 -26.04
N LYS A 39 18.13 8.85 -25.18
CA LYS A 39 19.42 9.41 -25.60
C LYS A 39 20.47 8.35 -25.98
N TYR A 40 20.33 7.10 -25.53
CA TYR A 40 21.41 6.08 -25.58
C TYR A 40 21.01 4.66 -26.09
N VAL A 41 19.80 4.44 -26.65
CA VAL A 41 19.30 3.27 -27.45
C VAL A 41 18.17 2.40 -26.84
N ILE A 42 17.37 1.84 -27.79
CA ILE A 42 16.04 1.20 -27.88
C ILE A 42 15.58 0.16 -26.82
N ASN A 43 14.32 0.38 -26.41
CA ASN A 43 13.27 -0.49 -25.83
C ASN A 43 13.59 -1.25 -24.50
N PRO A 44 13.08 -0.80 -23.34
CA PRO A 44 13.48 -1.30 -22.03
C PRO A 44 12.88 -2.66 -21.64
N GLY A 45 11.78 -3.10 -22.27
CA GLY A 45 11.11 -4.37 -21.93
C GLY A 45 10.87 -4.59 -20.43
N ILE A 46 10.56 -3.53 -19.68
CA ILE A 46 10.19 -3.61 -18.26
C ILE A 46 8.68 -3.90 -18.21
N GLN A 47 8.30 -5.18 -18.26
CA GLN A 47 6.90 -5.61 -18.14
C GLN A 47 6.61 -6.26 -16.78
N ASP A 48 5.46 -5.88 -16.23
CA ASP A 48 4.66 -6.48 -15.15
C ASP A 48 5.41 -7.33 -14.13
N PHE A 49 6.04 -6.66 -13.15
CA PHE A 49 6.56 -7.29 -11.94
C PHE A 49 5.43 -7.99 -11.15
N ASP A 50 4.24 -7.39 -11.12
CA ASP A 50 3.13 -7.80 -10.25
C ASP A 50 2.52 -9.13 -10.62
N LYS A 51 2.55 -9.47 -11.92
CA LYS A 51 2.04 -10.75 -12.44
C LYS A 51 2.87 -11.96 -12.00
N LYS A 52 3.98 -11.76 -11.27
CA LYS A 52 4.92 -12.82 -10.88
C LYS A 52 4.93 -13.10 -9.37
N LEU A 53 4.24 -12.29 -8.57
CA LEU A 53 4.06 -12.56 -7.15
C LEU A 53 3.02 -13.67 -6.98
N GLN A 54 3.35 -14.70 -6.21
CA GLN A 54 2.46 -15.84 -6.01
C GLN A 54 1.84 -15.79 -4.62
N ILE A 55 0.51 -15.77 -4.61
CA ILE A 55 -0.34 -15.78 -3.43
C ILE A 55 -1.42 -16.84 -3.69
N ASP A 56 -1.73 -17.66 -2.69
CA ASP A 56 -2.81 -18.65 -2.81
C ASP A 56 -4.20 -18.01 -2.65
N ASP A 57 -5.25 -18.79 -2.89
CA ASP A 57 -6.64 -18.34 -2.77
C ASP A 57 -7.02 -17.94 -1.33
N MET A 58 -6.22 -18.35 -0.36
CA MET A 58 -6.34 -18.02 1.06
C MET A 58 -5.52 -16.77 1.43
N GLY A 59 -4.93 -16.07 0.46
CA GLY A 59 -4.15 -14.86 0.67
C GLY A 59 -2.73 -15.10 1.20
N ASN A 60 -2.29 -16.35 1.36
CA ASN A 60 -0.95 -16.65 1.86
C ASN A 60 0.10 -16.53 0.76
N ALA A 61 1.23 -15.90 1.10
CA ALA A 61 2.38 -15.86 0.21
C ALA A 61 2.90 -17.28 -0.08
N ILE A 62 3.11 -17.61 -1.35
CA ILE A 62 3.72 -18.87 -1.79
C ILE A 62 5.22 -18.65 -1.98
N HIS A 63 6.03 -19.60 -1.52
CA HIS A 63 7.47 -19.56 -1.79
C HIS A 63 7.75 -19.84 -3.27
N VAL A 64 8.59 -19.01 -3.87
CA VAL A 64 9.10 -19.20 -5.23
C VAL A 64 10.62 -19.19 -5.23
N SER A 65 11.24 -19.98 -6.11
CA SER A 65 12.70 -20.11 -6.20
C SER A 65 13.43 -18.81 -6.57
N CYS A 66 12.68 -17.77 -6.97
CA CYS A 66 13.18 -16.48 -7.35
C CYS A 66 13.13 -15.50 -6.18
N VAL A 67 14.27 -15.01 -5.72
CA VAL A 67 14.35 -14.14 -4.53
C VAL A 67 13.49 -12.88 -4.70
N SER A 68 13.56 -12.24 -5.86
CA SER A 68 12.87 -10.98 -6.16
C SER A 68 11.35 -11.10 -6.29
N HIS A 69 10.81 -12.31 -6.39
CA HIS A 69 9.36 -12.55 -6.46
C HIS A 69 8.83 -13.26 -5.21
N CYS A 70 9.69 -13.59 -4.24
CA CYS A 70 9.30 -14.33 -3.05
C CYS A 70 8.86 -13.36 -1.94
N LEU A 71 7.55 -13.20 -1.79
CA LEU A 71 6.95 -12.39 -0.71
C LEU A 71 7.40 -12.88 0.67
N ARG A 72 7.47 -14.20 0.90
CA ARG A 72 7.94 -14.77 2.16
C ARG A 72 9.37 -14.37 2.51
N HIS A 73 10.24 -14.25 1.52
CA HIS A 73 11.60 -13.76 1.71
C HIS A 73 11.61 -12.25 2.01
N ALA A 74 10.81 -11.48 1.26
CA ALA A 74 10.72 -10.03 1.45
C ALA A 74 10.20 -9.63 2.85
N PHE A 75 9.34 -10.45 3.45
CA PHE A 75 8.83 -10.22 4.81
C PHE A 75 9.72 -10.81 5.92
N GLY A 76 10.77 -11.56 5.56
CA GLY A 76 11.69 -12.16 6.55
C GLY A 76 11.16 -13.44 7.21
N ASP A 77 10.05 -13.99 6.72
CA ASP A 77 9.34 -15.11 7.33
C ASP A 77 9.87 -16.49 6.92
N TYR A 78 10.93 -16.55 6.10
CA TYR A 78 11.33 -17.82 5.47
C TYR A 78 12.79 -17.89 5.01
N ASN A 79 13.53 -18.89 5.54
CA ASN A 79 14.97 -19.11 5.31
C ASN A 79 15.30 -20.17 4.24
N ARG A 80 14.40 -20.45 3.29
CA ARG A 80 14.74 -21.36 2.17
C ARG A 80 15.60 -20.65 1.13
N ASP A 81 16.45 -21.42 0.45
CA ASP A 81 17.32 -20.92 -0.60
C ASP A 81 16.54 -20.46 -1.84
N HIS A 82 17.07 -19.42 -2.49
CA HIS A 82 16.53 -18.85 -3.73
C HIS A 82 17.59 -18.95 -4.83
N PRO A 83 17.74 -20.12 -5.49
CA PRO A 83 18.83 -20.35 -6.43
C PRO A 83 18.71 -19.54 -7.73
N LYS A 84 17.58 -18.84 -7.96
CA LYS A 84 17.34 -18.06 -9.18
C LYS A 84 17.30 -16.56 -8.89
N VAL A 85 18.03 -15.78 -9.71
CA VAL A 85 17.89 -14.33 -9.82
C VAL A 85 17.16 -14.04 -11.13
N CYS A 86 15.89 -13.61 -11.07
CA CYS A 86 15.04 -13.44 -12.26
C CYS A 86 14.74 -11.97 -12.57
N GLU A 87 15.47 -11.08 -11.92
CA GLU A 87 15.17 -9.67 -11.92
C GLU A 87 15.72 -9.01 -13.18
N LYS A 88 14.83 -8.90 -14.18
CA LYS A 88 15.08 -8.16 -15.42
C LYS A 88 15.61 -6.75 -15.14
N LEU A 89 15.24 -6.15 -14.00
CA LEU A 89 15.72 -4.84 -13.57
C LEU A 89 17.24 -4.81 -13.35
N PHE A 90 17.84 -5.82 -12.72
CA PHE A 90 19.30 -5.85 -12.53
C PHE A 90 20.04 -5.99 -13.86
N VAL A 91 19.57 -6.90 -14.73
CA VAL A 91 20.13 -7.07 -16.07
C VAL A 91 20.00 -5.77 -16.87
N PHE A 92 18.87 -5.07 -16.74
CA PHE A 92 18.62 -3.78 -17.37
C PHE A 92 19.59 -2.69 -16.88
N PHE A 93 19.81 -2.56 -15.57
CA PHE A 93 20.77 -1.59 -15.04
C PHE A 93 22.23 -1.89 -15.45
N GLU A 94 22.64 -3.16 -15.51
CA GLU A 94 23.97 -3.51 -16.02
C GLU A 94 24.12 -3.17 -17.51
N LYS A 95 23.10 -3.44 -18.32
CA LYS A 95 23.08 -3.02 -19.74
C LYS A 95 23.16 -1.50 -19.89
N LEU A 96 22.39 -0.75 -19.12
CA LEU A 96 22.47 0.71 -19.12
C LEU A 96 23.87 1.19 -18.74
N LYS A 97 24.44 0.63 -17.67
CA LYS A 97 25.78 1.01 -17.17
C LYS A 97 26.87 0.78 -18.23
N ASN A 98 26.77 -0.28 -19.02
CA ASN A 98 27.73 -0.58 -20.10
C ASN A 98 27.63 0.37 -21.29
N ASN A 99 26.49 1.05 -21.48
CA ASN A 99 26.25 1.98 -22.59
C ASN A 99 26.39 3.46 -22.18
N LEU A 100 26.64 3.75 -20.91
CA LEU A 100 26.73 5.11 -20.39
C LEU A 100 28.12 5.44 -19.86
N ASN A 101 28.46 6.72 -19.91
CA ASN A 101 29.67 7.25 -19.28
C ASN A 101 29.63 7.08 -17.76
N ILE A 102 30.82 6.90 -17.17
CA ILE A 102 31.03 6.71 -15.71
C ILE A 102 30.34 7.79 -14.87
N THR A 103 30.18 9.01 -15.39
CA THR A 103 29.49 10.12 -14.72
C THR A 103 28.05 9.80 -14.32
N HIS A 104 27.38 8.84 -14.97
CA HIS A 104 25.99 8.48 -14.70
C HIS A 104 25.87 7.33 -13.68
N TYR A 105 26.98 6.69 -13.29
CA TYR A 105 26.95 5.47 -12.48
C TYR A 105 26.36 5.68 -11.10
N GLN A 106 26.66 6.82 -10.46
CA GLN A 106 26.13 7.12 -9.14
C GLN A 106 24.62 7.37 -9.19
N THR A 107 24.14 8.09 -10.21
CA THR A 107 22.71 8.34 -10.43
C THR A 107 21.96 7.05 -10.71
N LEU A 108 22.50 6.17 -11.57
CA LEU A 108 21.90 4.85 -11.83
C LEU A 108 21.84 3.97 -10.57
N LYS A 109 22.88 4.01 -9.73
CA LYS A 109 22.88 3.28 -8.46
C LYS A 109 21.76 3.77 -7.53
N GLU A 110 21.49 5.06 -7.52
CA GLU A 110 20.41 5.65 -6.75
C GLU A 110 19.04 5.27 -7.31
N TYR A 111 18.83 5.41 -8.63
CA TYR A 111 17.59 4.97 -9.28
C TYR A 111 17.29 3.50 -9.06
N ARG A 112 18.31 2.63 -9.12
CA ARG A 112 18.15 1.20 -8.79
C ARG A 112 17.61 1.00 -7.37
N LYS A 113 18.15 1.70 -6.37
CA LYS A 113 17.65 1.61 -4.99
C LYS A 113 16.21 2.09 -4.87
N GLN A 114 15.88 3.18 -5.55
CA GLN A 114 14.54 3.75 -5.54
C GLN A 114 13.53 2.78 -6.18
N LEU A 115 13.87 2.17 -7.31
CA LEU A 115 13.02 1.15 -7.94
C LEU A 115 12.87 -0.13 -7.10
N ILE A 116 13.91 -0.55 -6.37
CA ILE A 116 13.78 -1.66 -5.39
C ILE A 116 12.76 -1.29 -4.32
N PHE A 117 12.82 -0.08 -3.77
CA PHE A 117 11.86 0.40 -2.79
C PHE A 117 10.43 0.46 -3.36
N PHE A 118 10.29 0.91 -4.61
CA PHE A 118 9.03 0.91 -5.34
C PHE A 118 8.45 -0.51 -5.49
N MET A 119 9.26 -1.49 -5.92
CA MET A 119 8.82 -2.88 -6.06
C MET A 119 8.41 -3.50 -4.72
N PHE A 120 9.16 -3.22 -3.65
CA PHE A 120 8.81 -3.68 -2.32
C PHE A 120 7.45 -3.11 -1.89
N HIS A 121 7.23 -1.80 -2.04
CA HIS A 121 5.93 -1.19 -1.74
C HIS A 121 4.79 -1.82 -2.56
N HIS A 122 5.01 -2.10 -3.84
CA HIS A 122 4.00 -2.72 -4.69
C HIS A 122 3.71 -4.18 -4.29
N ALA A 123 4.74 -4.92 -3.91
CA ALA A 123 4.63 -6.28 -3.39
C ALA A 123 3.82 -6.32 -2.10
N GLN A 124 4.08 -5.39 -1.18
CA GLN A 124 3.29 -5.26 0.05
C GLN A 124 1.83 -4.89 -0.23
N LYS A 125 1.57 -3.95 -1.14
CA LYS A 125 0.20 -3.58 -1.55
C LYS A 125 -0.55 -4.78 -2.12
N THR A 126 0.10 -5.54 -3.01
CA THR A 126 -0.48 -6.74 -3.63
C THR A 126 -0.82 -7.80 -2.58
N TYR A 127 0.10 -8.02 -1.64
CA TYR A 127 -0.10 -8.95 -0.52
C TYR A 127 -1.27 -8.53 0.38
N LEU A 128 -1.33 -7.27 0.79
CA LEU A 128 -2.41 -6.76 1.65
C LEU A 128 -3.78 -6.82 0.97
N ASN A 129 -3.84 -6.55 -0.33
CA ASN A 129 -5.09 -6.69 -1.10
C ASN A 129 -5.57 -8.15 -1.14
N ALA A 130 -4.66 -9.11 -1.32
CA ALA A 130 -5.01 -10.53 -1.28
C ALA A 130 -5.45 -10.97 0.13
N GLN A 131 -4.77 -10.49 1.17
CA GLN A 131 -5.15 -10.68 2.56
C GLN A 131 -6.55 -10.11 2.87
N LEU A 132 -6.84 -8.91 2.39
CA LEU A 132 -8.17 -8.31 2.52
C LEU A 132 -9.26 -9.20 1.90
N ASN A 133 -9.05 -9.64 0.66
CA ASN A 133 -10.00 -10.51 -0.03
C ASN A 133 -10.22 -11.83 0.72
N SER A 134 -9.13 -12.47 1.16
CA SER A 134 -9.20 -13.71 1.94
C SER A 134 -9.96 -13.53 3.26
N ASN A 135 -9.65 -12.47 4.00
CA ASN A 135 -10.32 -12.17 5.27
C ASN A 135 -11.82 -11.87 5.07
N LEU A 136 -12.19 -11.16 4.01
CA LEU A 136 -13.60 -10.92 3.68
C LEU A 136 -14.33 -12.23 3.34
N LEU A 137 -13.69 -13.16 2.61
CA LEU A 137 -14.27 -14.47 2.29
C LEU A 137 -14.50 -15.32 3.55
N GLN A 138 -13.55 -15.29 4.49
CA GLN A 138 -13.62 -16.06 5.74
C GLN A 138 -14.47 -15.40 6.83
N LEU A 139 -14.83 -14.12 6.66
CA LEU A 139 -15.61 -13.39 7.66
C LEU A 139 -16.99 -14.03 7.86
N ASN A 140 -17.25 -14.43 9.09
CA ASN A 140 -18.51 -14.99 9.55
C ASN A 140 -19.24 -14.01 10.49
N SER A 141 -20.42 -14.37 10.97
CA SER A 141 -21.24 -13.48 11.78
C SER A 141 -20.73 -13.22 13.19
N ASP A 142 -19.69 -13.94 13.63
CA ASP A 142 -19.12 -13.81 14.97
C ASP A 142 -17.79 -13.06 14.97
N GLY A 143 -17.26 -12.74 13.80
CA GLY A 143 -16.03 -11.96 13.64
C GLY A 143 -16.26 -10.53 13.18
N ALA A 144 -15.20 -9.72 13.33
CA ALA A 144 -15.06 -8.41 12.70
C ALA A 144 -13.71 -8.29 11.99
N LEU A 145 -13.70 -7.61 10.85
CA LEU A 145 -12.50 -7.22 10.12
C LEU A 145 -12.35 -5.70 10.17
N LEU A 146 -11.24 -5.23 10.74
CA LEU A 146 -10.91 -3.82 10.87
C LEU A 146 -9.85 -3.45 9.84
N ILE A 147 -10.17 -2.54 8.92
CA ILE A 147 -9.21 -1.93 8.01
C ILE A 147 -8.83 -0.56 8.56
N VAL A 148 -7.58 -0.42 8.99
CA VAL A 148 -7.05 0.82 9.54
C VAL A 148 -6.33 1.58 8.43
N ASP A 149 -6.87 2.74 8.05
CA ASP A 149 -6.20 3.68 7.15
C ASP A 149 -5.41 4.70 8.00
N TYR A 150 -4.09 4.72 7.83
CA TYR A 150 -3.22 5.56 8.64
C TYR A 150 -3.12 6.97 8.05
N LYS A 151 -3.38 7.97 8.89
CA LYS A 151 -2.94 9.36 8.73
C LYS A 151 -3.53 10.06 7.53
N MET A 152 -4.79 10.45 7.67
CA MET A 152 -5.30 11.65 7.02
C MET A 152 -5.10 12.83 7.97
N ARG A 153 -4.68 13.99 7.47
CA ARG A 153 -4.69 15.25 8.21
C ARG A 153 -5.82 16.11 7.67
N ILE A 154 -6.72 16.53 8.55
CA ILE A 154 -7.79 17.44 8.17
C ILE A 154 -7.21 18.85 8.23
N LEU A 155 -7.05 19.47 7.07
CA LEU A 155 -6.62 20.87 6.98
C LEU A 155 -7.84 21.79 6.99
N SER A 156 -7.75 22.92 7.68
CA SER A 156 -8.70 24.02 7.48
C SER A 156 -8.61 24.50 6.02
N LYS A 157 -9.78 24.77 5.42
CA LYS A 157 -10.15 24.94 3.99
C LYS A 157 -9.16 25.56 2.96
N SER A 158 -8.00 26.11 3.33
CA SER A 158 -7.12 26.86 2.44
C SER A 158 -5.76 26.21 2.18
N SER A 159 -5.68 24.96 1.72
CA SER A 159 -4.46 24.50 1.04
C SER A 159 -4.69 23.28 0.13
N ARG A 160 -4.81 23.48 -1.19
CA ARG A 160 -4.45 22.44 -2.15
C ARG A 160 -2.92 22.30 -2.07
N LYS A 161 -2.44 21.30 -1.36
CA LYS A 161 -1.02 21.03 -1.15
C LYS A 161 -0.70 19.61 -1.56
N THR A 162 0.51 19.40 -2.06
CA THR A 162 1.02 18.08 -2.44
C THR A 162 1.08 17.16 -1.21
N LYS A 163 0.93 15.84 -1.40
CA LYS A 163 0.95 14.86 -0.30
C LYS A 163 2.28 14.89 0.50
N SER A 164 3.37 15.41 -0.07
CA SER A 164 4.62 15.74 0.66
C SER A 164 4.49 16.91 1.63
N GLU A 165 3.78 17.98 1.27
CA GLU A 165 3.55 19.14 2.14
C GLU A 165 2.53 18.84 3.26
N PHE A 166 1.72 17.80 3.09
CA PHE A 166 0.72 17.32 4.03
C PHE A 166 1.34 16.73 5.30
N PHE A 167 2.43 15.98 5.17
CA PHE A 167 3.04 15.25 6.29
C PHE A 167 3.96 16.09 7.18
N GLY A 168 4.29 17.33 6.81
CA GLY A 168 5.20 18.21 7.54
C GLY A 168 4.57 19.19 8.54
N LYS A 169 3.25 19.42 8.51
CA LYS A 169 2.58 20.43 9.36
C LYS A 169 2.16 19.93 10.75
N ARG A 170 1.80 20.82 11.67
CA ARG A 170 1.18 20.51 12.97
C ARG A 170 -0.33 20.72 12.83
N ASP A 171 -1.06 19.66 12.48
CA ASP A 171 -2.52 19.71 12.27
C ASP A 171 -3.16 18.43 12.83
N TRP A 172 -4.50 18.42 12.94
CA TRP A 172 -5.26 17.28 13.46
C TRP A 172 -4.98 16.02 12.68
N SER A 173 -4.78 14.95 13.43
CA SER A 173 -4.35 13.68 12.92
C SER A 173 -5.56 12.75 12.96
N LEU A 174 -6.01 12.29 11.79
CA LEU A 174 -7.17 11.42 11.59
C LEU A 174 -6.73 9.97 11.45
N HIS A 175 -7.38 9.09 12.20
CA HIS A 175 -7.33 7.64 12.05
C HIS A 175 -8.73 7.18 11.62
N SER A 176 -8.84 6.74 10.36
CA SER A 176 -10.06 6.19 9.82
C SER A 176 -9.98 4.67 9.89
N ILE A 177 -10.97 4.05 10.51
CA ILE A 177 -11.06 2.61 10.65
C ILE A 177 -12.37 2.14 10.06
N LEU A 178 -12.30 1.31 9.03
CA LEU A 178 -13.46 0.64 8.47
C LEU A 178 -13.65 -0.69 9.18
N VAL A 179 -14.84 -0.91 9.73
CA VAL A 179 -15.23 -2.14 10.40
C VAL A 179 -16.19 -2.90 9.49
N TYR A 180 -15.79 -4.10 9.09
CA TYR A 180 -16.62 -5.06 8.39
C TYR A 180 -17.11 -6.09 9.39
N THR A 181 -18.42 -6.29 9.43
CA THR A 181 -19.08 -7.38 10.15
C THR A 181 -20.04 -8.08 9.21
N LYS A 182 -20.46 -9.30 9.54
CA LYS A 182 -21.42 -10.04 8.72
C LYS A 182 -22.72 -10.27 9.48
N ASN A 183 -23.84 -9.92 8.88
CA ASN A 183 -25.14 -10.16 9.49
C ASN A 183 -25.45 -11.67 9.49
N SER A 184 -25.85 -12.23 10.65
CA SER A 184 -26.12 -13.66 10.78
C SER A 184 -27.35 -14.13 10.00
N LYS A 185 -28.34 -13.26 9.76
CA LYS A 185 -29.59 -13.61 9.08
C LYS A 185 -29.49 -13.40 7.57
N THR A 186 -28.93 -12.27 7.14
CA THR A 186 -28.89 -11.90 5.72
C THR A 186 -27.59 -12.29 5.02
N HIS A 187 -26.56 -12.68 5.77
CA HIS A 187 -25.20 -12.93 5.29
C HIS A 187 -24.52 -11.76 4.57
N ASN A 188 -25.17 -10.59 4.54
CA ASN A 188 -24.62 -9.37 3.96
C ASN A 188 -23.56 -8.77 4.90
N PHE A 189 -22.58 -8.10 4.30
CA PHE A 189 -21.64 -7.27 5.04
C PHE A 189 -22.33 -6.02 5.57
N ASN A 190 -22.05 -5.68 6.82
CA ASN A 190 -22.30 -4.38 7.41
C ASN A 190 -20.95 -3.67 7.54
N ILE A 191 -20.85 -2.47 6.98
CA ILE A 191 -19.62 -1.69 6.91
C ILE A 191 -19.85 -0.39 7.67
N GLN A 192 -19.02 -0.14 8.69
CA GLN A 192 -19.05 1.08 9.48
C GLN A 192 -17.71 1.79 9.37
N ALA A 193 -17.72 3.12 9.33
CA ALA A 193 -16.52 3.95 9.32
C ALA A 193 -16.43 4.70 10.64
N PHE A 194 -15.27 4.58 11.30
CA PHE A 194 -14.96 5.28 12.54
C PHE A 194 -13.77 6.20 12.33
N ASP A 195 -14.01 7.49 12.54
CA ASP A 195 -13.01 8.54 12.39
C ASP A 195 -12.59 9.06 13.77
N HIS A 196 -11.37 8.75 14.18
CA HIS A 196 -10.77 9.25 15.41
C HIS A 196 -9.81 10.38 15.08
N TRP A 197 -9.89 11.49 15.80
CA TRP A 197 -9.01 12.63 15.62
C TRP A 197 -8.31 12.97 16.93
N SER A 198 -7.04 13.37 16.83
CA SER A 198 -6.27 13.88 17.96
C SER A 198 -5.61 15.21 17.62
N ASN A 199 -5.63 16.11 18.61
CA ASN A 199 -4.86 17.35 18.57
C ASN A 199 -3.37 17.11 18.89
N ASP A 200 -3.01 15.92 19.40
CA ASP A 200 -1.62 15.51 19.45
C ASP A 200 -1.13 15.21 18.04
N THR A 201 -0.08 15.94 17.65
CA THR A 201 0.63 15.72 16.39
C THR A 201 1.41 14.40 16.37
N LYS A 202 1.58 13.76 17.54
CA LYS A 202 2.22 12.46 17.74
C LYS A 202 1.17 11.37 17.87
N GLN A 203 0.80 10.77 16.74
CA GLN A 203 0.06 9.50 16.76
C GLN A 203 1.05 8.37 17.04
N ASN A 204 1.28 8.11 18.33
CA ASN A 204 2.05 6.96 18.79
C ASN A 204 1.15 5.71 18.86
N ALA A 205 1.75 4.55 19.17
CA ALA A 205 1.04 3.29 19.33
C ALA A 205 -0.16 3.38 20.29
N TRP A 206 -0.10 4.28 21.28
CA TRP A 206 -1.17 4.49 22.25
C TRP A 206 -2.45 5.08 21.61
N PHE A 207 -2.31 6.03 20.68
CA PHE A 207 -3.47 6.60 19.98
C PHE A 207 -4.17 5.57 19.10
N THR A 208 -3.41 4.75 18.37
CA THR A 208 -3.96 3.66 17.55
C THR A 208 -4.65 2.61 18.42
N ALA A 209 -4.01 2.19 19.52
CA ALA A 209 -4.61 1.23 20.45
C ALA A 209 -5.91 1.76 21.08
N SER A 210 -5.92 3.03 21.50
CA SER A 210 -7.11 3.66 22.09
C SER A 210 -8.26 3.81 21.10
N SER A 211 -7.95 4.14 19.84
CA SER A 211 -8.94 4.22 18.76
C SER A 211 -9.55 2.83 18.48
N LEU A 212 -8.72 1.79 18.41
CA LEU A 212 -9.19 0.40 18.23
C LEU A 212 -10.06 -0.04 19.41
N TYR A 213 -9.63 0.24 20.64
CA TYR A 213 -10.38 -0.10 21.84
C TYR A 213 -11.77 0.56 21.85
N SER A 214 -11.84 1.86 21.56
CA SER A 214 -13.11 2.60 21.48
C SER A 214 -14.08 1.97 20.47
N ILE A 215 -13.58 1.53 19.32
CA ILE A 215 -14.40 0.88 18.28
C ILE A 215 -14.95 -0.44 18.80
N ILE A 216 -14.08 -1.30 19.33
CA ILE A 216 -14.45 -2.62 19.87
C ILE A 216 -15.50 -2.46 20.97
N GLU A 217 -15.38 -1.40 21.78
CA GLU A 217 -16.35 -1.13 22.81
C GLU A 217 -17.72 -0.70 22.27
N THR A 218 -17.73 0.03 21.16
CA THR A 218 -18.95 0.58 20.53
C THR A 218 -19.71 -0.45 19.69
N LEU A 219 -19.10 -1.57 19.31
CA LEU A 219 -19.79 -2.60 18.51
C LEU A 219 -20.99 -3.19 19.27
N GLU A 220 -22.18 -3.03 18.68
CA GLU A 220 -23.44 -3.56 19.23
C GLU A 220 -23.37 -5.06 19.54
N LYS A 221 -22.75 -5.83 18.63
CA LYS A 221 -22.44 -7.24 18.85
C LYS A 221 -20.94 -7.38 19.09
N LYS A 222 -20.58 -7.89 20.27
CA LYS A 222 -19.19 -8.27 20.58
C LYS A 222 -18.78 -9.43 19.69
N SER A 223 -17.71 -9.23 18.93
CA SER A 223 -17.13 -10.26 18.07
C SER A 223 -16.28 -11.21 18.91
N SER A 224 -16.33 -12.50 18.62
CA SER A 224 -15.49 -13.51 19.28
C SER A 224 -14.03 -13.46 18.80
N TRP A 225 -13.81 -12.93 17.61
CA TRP A 225 -12.49 -12.70 17.04
C TRP A 225 -12.48 -11.43 16.19
N ILE A 226 -11.31 -10.80 16.11
CA ILE A 226 -11.10 -9.58 15.33
C ILE A 226 -9.81 -9.72 14.54
N THR A 227 -9.89 -9.50 13.24
CA THR A 227 -8.70 -9.34 12.39
C THR A 227 -8.52 -7.87 12.06
N THR A 228 -7.28 -7.37 12.17
CA THR A 228 -6.94 -6.00 11.81
C THR A 228 -5.97 -6.00 10.64
N LEU A 229 -6.29 -5.26 9.58
CA LEU A 229 -5.43 -5.01 8.43
C LEU A 229 -5.09 -3.52 8.39
N GLN A 230 -3.82 -3.20 8.17
CA GLN A 230 -3.38 -1.83 7.95
C GLN A 230 -3.26 -1.56 6.45
N LYS A 231 -3.84 -0.45 5.99
CA LYS A 231 -3.71 0.00 4.60
C LYS A 231 -2.39 0.75 4.41
N LEU A 232 -1.69 0.50 3.29
CA LEU A 232 -0.44 1.14 2.88
C LEU A 232 -0.64 2.32 1.93
#